data_AF-A0A7V8A8Y1-F1
#
_entry.id   AF-A0A7V8A8Y1-F1
#
_cell.length_a   1.000
_cell.length_b   1.000
_cell.length_c   1.000
_cell.angle_alpha   90.00
_cell.angle_beta   90.00
_cell.angle_gamma   90.00
#
_symmetry.space_group_name_H-M   'P 1'
#
loop_
_entity.id
_entity.type
_entity.pdbx_description
1 polymer ?
#
loop_
_entity_poly.entity_id
_entity_poly.type
_entity_poly.pdbx_seq_one_letter_code
_entity_poly.pdbx_strand_id
1 'polypeptide(L)'
;VENTRSGQVLDYDRLVLEIETNGAISPEDAVAYAARIIQDQLEVFINFEEAKGKKVEDSRPELPFNPGLLKRVEELELSVRSANCLKNDNIIYIGDLIQRTEGEMLRTPNFGRKSLNEIKEVLAQMGLHLGMDAPNWPPEHIDELAKKFEDQM
;
A
#
# COMPACT_ATOMS: atom_id res chain seq x y z
N VAL A 1 -7.29 13.77 -32.80
CA VAL A 1 -6.44 12.56 -32.69
C VAL A 1 -5.46 12.59 -33.85
N GLU A 2 -4.19 12.33 -33.58
CA GLU A 2 -3.11 12.31 -34.56
C GLU A 2 -2.17 11.12 -34.29
N ASN A 3 -1.60 10.52 -35.33
CA ASN A 3 -0.63 9.43 -35.14
C ASN A 3 0.64 9.98 -34.51
N THR A 4 1.14 9.31 -33.48
CA THR A 4 2.35 9.68 -32.75
C THR A 4 3.39 8.58 -32.86
N ARG A 5 4.63 8.98 -33.17
CA ARG A 5 5.78 8.08 -33.14
C ARG A 5 6.49 8.22 -31.80
N SER A 6 6.50 7.14 -31.03
CA SER A 6 7.28 7.05 -29.78
C SER A 6 8.41 6.03 -29.96
N GLY A 7 9.62 6.52 -30.23
CA GLY A 7 10.79 5.68 -30.45
C GLY A 7 10.70 4.81 -31.72
N GLN A 8 10.80 3.49 -31.55
CA GLN A 8 10.76 2.50 -32.64
C GLN A 8 9.34 2.02 -33.00
N VAL A 9 8.34 2.33 -32.17
CA VAL A 9 6.94 1.90 -32.38
C VAL A 9 6.16 3.03 -33.04
N LEU A 10 5.42 2.69 -34.10
CA LEU A 10 4.71 3.64 -34.98
C LEU A 10 3.19 3.67 -34.76
N ASP A 11 2.67 2.81 -33.88
CA ASP A 11 1.23 2.51 -33.81
C ASP A 11 0.50 3.19 -32.62
N TYR A 12 1.03 4.32 -32.13
CA TYR A 12 0.39 5.08 -31.06
C TYR A 12 -0.47 6.21 -31.60
N ASP A 13 -1.61 6.43 -30.95
CA ASP A 13 -2.48 7.58 -31.19
C ASP A 13 -2.27 8.64 -30.09
N ARG A 14 -2.12 9.89 -30.51
CA ARG A 14 -2.12 11.06 -29.62
C ARG A 14 -3.46 11.76 -29.72
N LEU A 15 -4.13 11.87 -28.57
CA LEU A 15 -5.35 12.65 -28.42
C LEU A 15 -5.01 14.01 -27.81
N VAL A 16 -5.41 15.08 -28.49
CA VAL A 16 -5.38 16.45 -27.96
C VAL A 16 -6.83 16.87 -27.75
N LEU A 17 -7.15 17.30 -26.53
CA LEU A 17 -8.48 17.76 -26.13
C LEU A 17 -8.41 19.24 -25.79
N GLU A 18 -9.27 20.04 -26.41
CA GLU A 18 -9.49 21.43 -26.07
C GLU A 18 -10.77 21.53 -25.24
N ILE A 19 -10.67 22.13 -24.06
CA ILE A 19 -11.76 22.15 -23.07
C ILE A 19 -11.95 23.58 -22.58
N GLU A 20 -13.15 24.10 -22.79
CA GLU A 20 -13.57 25.41 -22.32
C GLU A 20 -14.59 25.23 -21.20
N THR A 21 -14.34 25.85 -20.04
CA THR A 21 -15.27 25.83 -18.92
C THR A 21 -15.72 27.25 -18.58
N ASN A 22 -16.91 27.37 -18.00
CA ASN A 22 -17.46 28.65 -17.54
C ASN A 22 -16.94 29.06 -16.15
N GLY A 23 -15.93 28.37 -15.61
CA GLY A 23 -15.33 28.65 -14.30
C GLY A 23 -16.00 27.99 -13.09
N ALA A 24 -17.14 27.31 -13.25
CA ALA A 24 -17.77 26.57 -12.15
C ALA A 24 -17.00 25.28 -11.78
N ILE A 25 -16.19 24.79 -12.71
CA ILE A 25 -15.39 23.56 -12.61
C ILE A 25 -14.11 23.74 -13.42
N SER A 26 -12.99 23.20 -12.94
CA SER A 26 -11.74 23.22 -13.68
C SER A 26 -11.82 22.28 -14.90
N PRO A 27 -11.14 22.60 -16.03
CA PRO A 27 -11.13 21.71 -17.19
C PRO A 27 -10.67 20.28 -16.86
N GLU A 28 -9.70 20.15 -15.96
CA GLU A 28 -9.15 18.87 -15.51
C GLU A 28 -10.20 18.06 -14.74
N ASP A 29 -10.86 18.69 -13.77
CA ASP A 29 -11.93 18.06 -13.00
C ASP A 29 -13.08 17.64 -13.93
N ALA A 30 -13.44 18.47 -14.92
CA ALA A 30 -14.52 18.17 -15.86
C ALA A 30 -14.26 16.87 -16.64
N VAL A 31 -13.02 16.65 -17.09
CA VAL A 31 -12.61 15.38 -17.72
C VAL A 31 -12.67 14.23 -16.72
N ALA A 32 -12.18 14.43 -15.50
CA ALA A 32 -12.19 13.40 -14.47
C ALA A 32 -13.61 12.92 -14.13
N TYR A 33 -14.55 13.86 -13.99
CA TYR A 33 -15.96 13.52 -13.78
C TYR A 33 -16.56 12.80 -15.00
N ALA A 34 -16.28 13.27 -16.22
CA ALA A 34 -16.75 12.60 -17.42
C ALA A 34 -16.23 11.15 -17.52
N ALA A 35 -14.95 10.93 -17.23
CA ALA A 35 -14.35 9.60 -17.19
C ALA A 35 -14.98 8.69 -16.13
N ARG A 36 -15.29 9.24 -14.95
CA ARG A 36 -16.00 8.50 -13.89
C ARG A 36 -17.41 8.10 -14.31
N ILE A 37 -18.17 9.04 -14.88
CA ILE A 37 -19.53 8.76 -15.38
C ILE A 37 -19.48 7.64 -16.43
N ILE A 38 -18.52 7.68 -17.35
CA ILE A 38 -18.35 6.64 -18.38
C ILE A 38 -18.04 5.28 -17.75
N GLN A 39 -17.15 5.21 -16.74
CA GLN A 39 -16.85 3.96 -16.02
C GLN A 39 -18.10 3.38 -15.35
N ASP A 40 -18.86 4.21 -14.64
CA ASP A 40 -20.08 3.81 -13.95
C ASP A 40 -21.14 3.28 -14.95
N GLN A 41 -21.26 3.90 -16.14
CA GLN A 41 -22.17 3.43 -17.18
C GLN A 41 -21.69 2.14 -17.86
N LEU A 42 -20.37 1.93 -17.98
CA LEU A 42 -19.79 0.72 -18.53
C LEU A 42 -19.88 -0.47 -17.56
N GLU A 43 -19.96 -0.22 -16.24
CA GLU A 43 -20.07 -1.28 -15.21
C GLU A 43 -21.28 -2.21 -15.48
N VAL A 44 -22.40 -1.68 -15.99
CA VAL A 44 -23.59 -2.46 -16.33
C VAL A 44 -23.35 -3.48 -17.47
N PHE A 45 -22.36 -3.21 -18.33
CA PHE A 45 -21.99 -4.10 -19.43
C PHE A 45 -20.92 -5.12 -19.05
N ILE A 46 -20.24 -4.93 -17.91
CA ILE A 46 -19.29 -5.88 -17.34
C ILE A 46 -20.11 -6.98 -16.65
N ASN A 47 -20.73 -7.84 -17.46
CA ASN A 47 -21.61 -8.92 -17.02
C ASN A 47 -20.84 -10.19 -16.59
N PHE A 48 -19.55 -10.05 -16.32
CA PHE A 48 -18.73 -11.09 -15.73
C PHE A 48 -18.39 -10.68 -14.31
N GLU A 49 -18.65 -11.57 -13.35
CA GLU A 49 -18.06 -11.54 -12.01
C GLU A 49 -16.53 -11.71 -12.09
N GLU A 50 -15.83 -10.90 -12.88
CA GLU A 50 -14.41 -10.70 -12.69
C GLU A 50 -14.28 -9.73 -11.54
N ALA A 51 -13.93 -10.33 -10.40
CA ALA A 51 -13.59 -9.70 -9.14
C ALA A 51 -13.06 -8.28 -9.36
N LYS A 52 -13.79 -7.28 -8.83
CA LYS A 52 -13.38 -5.88 -8.79
C LYS A 52 -11.88 -5.83 -8.49
N GLY A 53 -11.10 -5.59 -9.55
CA GLY A 53 -9.67 -5.40 -9.45
C GLY A 53 -9.46 -4.32 -8.41
N LYS A 54 -8.80 -4.72 -7.32
CA LYS A 54 -8.36 -3.88 -6.21
C LYS A 54 -8.12 -2.46 -6.69
N LYS A 55 -8.76 -1.48 -6.04
CA LYS A 55 -8.41 -0.07 -6.17
C LYS A 55 -6.89 0.03 -6.21
N VAL A 56 -6.36 0.55 -7.31
CA VAL A 56 -4.96 0.93 -7.42
C VAL A 56 -4.79 2.09 -6.44
N GLU A 57 -4.41 1.72 -5.22
CA GLU A 57 -4.04 2.63 -4.16
C GLU A 57 -2.61 3.09 -4.47
N ASP A 58 -2.54 4.36 -4.89
CA ASP A 58 -1.43 5.28 -4.76
C ASP A 58 -0.07 4.88 -5.37
N SER A 59 0.30 5.65 -6.39
CA SER A 59 1.65 5.76 -6.91
C SER A 59 2.66 6.06 -5.78
N ARG A 60 3.39 5.05 -5.33
CA ARG A 60 4.67 5.24 -4.62
C ARG A 60 5.75 4.44 -5.35
N PRO A 61 6.94 5.02 -5.53
CA PRO A 61 8.01 4.40 -6.31
C PRO A 61 8.34 3.03 -5.73
N GLU A 62 8.48 2.05 -6.63
CA GLU A 62 8.88 0.68 -6.32
C GLU A 62 10.25 0.66 -5.64
N LEU A 63 10.25 0.67 -4.31
CA LEU A 63 11.24 -0.06 -3.55
C LEU A 63 10.81 -1.53 -3.58
N PRO A 64 11.74 -2.50 -3.75
CA PRO A 64 11.42 -3.94 -3.77
C PRO A 64 10.85 -4.46 -2.42
N PHE A 65 10.70 -3.57 -1.44
CA PHE A 65 10.05 -3.76 -0.16
C PHE A 65 9.25 -2.50 0.16
N ASN A 66 8.07 -2.63 0.76
CA ASN A 66 7.34 -1.47 1.26
C ASN A 66 8.22 -0.74 2.29
N PRO A 67 8.56 0.56 2.13
CA PRO A 67 9.41 1.28 3.07
C PRO A 67 8.87 1.26 4.52
N GLY A 68 7.58 1.00 4.71
CA GLY A 68 7.00 0.76 6.03
C GLY A 68 7.56 -0.47 6.77
N LEU A 69 8.17 -1.45 6.08
CA LEU A 69 8.72 -2.64 6.73
C LEU A 69 9.96 -2.35 7.59
N LEU A 70 10.73 -1.32 7.21
CA LEU A 70 11.92 -0.87 7.96
C LEU A 70 11.57 -0.09 9.22
N LYS A 71 10.30 0.30 9.39
CA LYS A 71 9.84 1.03 10.57
C LYS A 71 9.88 0.12 11.79
N ARG A 72 10.25 0.68 12.94
CA ARG A 72 10.27 -0.06 14.20
C ARG A 72 8.87 -0.24 14.74
N VAL A 73 8.63 -1.39 15.36
CA VAL A 73 7.39 -1.68 16.07
C VAL A 73 7.17 -0.72 17.26
N GLU A 74 8.25 -0.18 17.84
CA GLU A 74 8.17 0.82 18.92
C GLU A 74 7.59 2.16 18.45
N GLU A 75 7.64 2.47 17.15
CA GLU A 75 7.02 3.67 16.57
C GLU A 75 5.55 3.46 16.20
N LEU A 76 5.07 2.21 16.22
CA LEU A 76 3.65 1.96 16.21
C LEU A 76 3.14 2.31 17.61
N GLU A 77 2.18 3.24 17.70
CA GLU A 77 1.54 3.67 18.96
C GLU A 77 0.69 2.55 19.60
N LEU A 78 1.30 1.39 19.81
CA LEU A 78 0.72 0.20 20.38
C LEU A 78 0.67 0.32 21.91
N SER A 79 -0.19 -0.47 22.53
CA SER A 79 -0.19 -0.56 23.98
C SER A 79 1.15 -1.10 24.50
N VAL A 80 1.55 -0.62 25.68
CA VAL A 80 2.78 -1.06 26.38
C VAL A 80 2.87 -2.59 26.48
N ARG A 81 1.73 -3.28 26.59
CA ARG A 81 1.68 -4.74 26.59
C ARG A 81 2.07 -5.32 25.23
N SER A 82 1.47 -4.83 24.15
CA SER A 82 1.73 -5.30 22.79
C SER A 82 3.19 -5.07 22.41
N ALA A 83 3.74 -3.88 22.67
CA ALA A 83 5.15 -3.54 22.42
C ALA A 83 6.13 -4.46 23.20
N ASN A 84 5.87 -4.71 24.48
CA ASN A 84 6.72 -5.59 25.29
C ASN A 84 6.64 -7.06 24.85
N CYS A 85 5.47 -7.53 24.39
CA CYS A 85 5.34 -8.89 23.88
C CYS A 85 6.13 -9.08 22.58
N LEU A 86 6.08 -8.10 21.68
CA LEU A 86 6.81 -8.11 20.42
C LEU A 86 8.33 -8.06 20.65
N LYS A 87 8.77 -7.20 21.58
CA LYS A 87 10.18 -7.12 21.99
C LYS A 87 10.71 -8.43 22.58
N ASN A 88 9.91 -9.11 23.40
CA ASN A 88 10.29 -10.41 23.97
C ASN A 88 10.37 -11.52 22.91
N ASP A 89 9.63 -11.41 21.82
CA ASP A 89 9.62 -12.38 20.71
C ASP A 89 10.67 -12.04 19.63
N ASN A 90 11.60 -11.11 19.92
CA ASN A 90 12.60 -10.55 19.00
C ASN A 90 12.01 -9.92 17.73
N ILE A 91 10.80 -9.38 17.81
CA ILE A 91 10.14 -8.66 16.70
C ILE A 91 10.41 -7.17 16.89
N ILE A 92 11.37 -6.65 16.14
CA ILE A 92 11.83 -5.24 16.24
C ILE A 92 11.21 -4.39 15.14
N TYR A 93 11.09 -4.95 13.93
CA TYR A 93 10.65 -4.24 12.74
C TYR A 93 9.26 -4.71 12.28
N ILE A 94 8.56 -3.86 11.53
CA ILE A 94 7.26 -4.23 10.95
C ILE A 94 7.40 -5.41 9.98
N GLY A 95 8.52 -5.52 9.26
CA GLY A 95 8.80 -6.67 8.40
C GLY A 95 8.85 -8.02 9.14
N ASP A 96 9.34 -8.04 10.38
CA ASP A 96 9.33 -9.26 11.22
C ASP A 96 7.92 -9.60 11.68
N LEU A 97 7.11 -8.56 11.95
CA LEU A 97 5.74 -8.71 12.43
C LEU A 97 4.81 -9.29 11.36
N ILE A 98 4.90 -8.82 10.11
CA ILE A 98 3.98 -9.25 9.04
C ILE A 98 4.18 -10.72 8.63
N GLN A 99 5.37 -11.29 8.83
CA GLN A 99 5.64 -12.70 8.56
C GLN A 99 5.00 -13.63 9.60
N ARG A 100 4.68 -13.12 10.79
CA ARG A 100 4.02 -13.91 11.83
C ARG A 100 2.55 -14.08 11.50
N THR A 101 2.07 -15.31 11.63
CA THR A 101 0.65 -15.59 11.51
C THR A 101 -0.09 -15.27 12.80
N GLU A 102 -1.38 -14.98 12.70
CA GLU A 102 -2.23 -14.71 13.87
C GLU A 102 -2.22 -15.85 14.90
N GLY A 103 -2.15 -17.09 14.39
CA GLY A 103 -2.10 -18.30 15.21
C GLY A 103 -0.79 -18.44 15.99
N GLU A 104 0.33 -17.95 15.44
CA GLU A 104 1.61 -17.90 16.15
C GLU A 104 1.59 -16.83 17.23
N MET A 105 1.04 -15.65 16.91
CA MET A 105 0.95 -14.55 17.89
C MET A 105 0.08 -14.90 19.09
N LEU A 106 -1.01 -15.65 18.90
CA LEU A 106 -1.83 -16.13 20.02
C LEU A 106 -1.17 -17.22 20.87
N ARG A 107 -0.10 -17.85 20.39
CA ARG A 107 0.67 -18.83 21.17
C ARG A 107 1.76 -18.17 22.02
N THR A 108 2.15 -16.94 21.70
CA THR A 108 3.17 -16.19 22.44
C THR A 108 2.67 -15.88 23.86
N PRO A 109 3.46 -16.18 24.91
CA PRO A 109 3.06 -15.92 26.29
C PRO A 109 2.82 -14.42 26.51
N ASN A 110 1.70 -14.08 27.17
CA ASN A 110 1.22 -12.72 27.43
C ASN A 110 0.65 -11.95 26.23
N PHE A 111 0.54 -12.60 25.06
CA PHE A 111 -0.09 -12.02 23.87
C PHE A 111 -1.59 -12.37 23.83
N GLY A 112 -2.46 -11.36 23.89
CA GLY A 112 -3.91 -11.55 24.01
C GLY A 112 -4.69 -11.13 22.76
N ARG A 113 -5.97 -11.54 22.68
CA ARG A 113 -6.89 -11.13 21.59
C ARG A 113 -7.00 -9.60 21.42
N LYS A 114 -6.90 -8.85 22.53
CA LYS A 114 -6.90 -7.38 22.50
C LYS A 114 -5.66 -6.83 21.79
N SER A 115 -4.47 -7.33 22.15
CA SER A 115 -3.21 -6.96 21.49
C SER A 115 -3.18 -7.37 20.02
N LEU A 116 -3.76 -8.52 19.67
CA LEU A 116 -3.90 -8.95 18.28
C LEU A 116 -4.75 -7.96 17.46
N ASN A 117 -5.89 -7.53 18.00
CA ASN A 117 -6.75 -6.57 17.31
C ASN A 117 -6.09 -5.20 17.17
N GLU A 118 -5.40 -4.71 18.22
CA GLU A 118 -4.62 -3.46 18.16
C GLU A 118 -3.61 -3.50 17.02
N ILE A 119 -2.84 -4.59 16.89
CA ILE A 119 -1.87 -4.75 15.80
C ILE A 119 -2.55 -4.81 14.45
N LYS A 120 -3.64 -5.58 14.31
CA LYS A 120 -4.38 -5.67 13.05
C LYS A 120 -4.93 -4.33 12.60
N GLU A 121 -5.47 -3.53 13.51
CA GLU A 121 -5.98 -2.19 13.20
C GLU A 121 -4.86 -1.28 12.71
N VAL A 122 -3.72 -1.27 13.40
CA VAL A 122 -2.55 -0.46 13.00
C VAL A 122 -1.95 -0.93 11.67
N LEU A 123 -1.80 -2.25 11.47
CA LEU A 123 -1.33 -2.80 10.20
C LEU A 123 -2.31 -2.49 9.07
N ALA A 124 -3.61 -2.59 9.31
CA ALA A 124 -4.64 -2.26 8.32
C ALA A 124 -4.61 -0.77 7.93
N GLN A 125 -4.35 0.13 8.88
CA GLN A 125 -4.13 1.56 8.57
C GLN A 125 -2.92 1.80 7.66
N MET A 126 -1.95 0.88 7.67
CA MET A 126 -0.76 0.91 6.81
C MET A 126 -0.91 0.07 5.54
N GLY A 127 -2.09 -0.54 5.30
CA GLY A 127 -2.33 -1.44 4.18
C GLY A 127 -1.62 -2.80 4.30
N LEU A 128 -1.15 -3.17 5.49
CA LEU A 128 -0.44 -4.42 5.79
C LEU A 128 -1.36 -5.41 6.53
N HIS A 129 -1.02 -6.70 6.47
CA HIS A 129 -1.69 -7.74 7.24
C HIS A 129 -0.70 -8.78 7.77
N LEU A 130 -1.13 -9.52 8.80
CA LEU A 130 -0.38 -10.64 9.36
C LEU A 130 -0.39 -11.82 8.37
N GLY A 131 0.70 -12.60 8.35
CA GLY A 131 0.90 -13.69 7.41
C GLY A 131 1.14 -13.24 5.96
N MET A 132 1.71 -12.05 5.75
CA MET A 132 2.16 -11.60 4.44
C MET A 132 3.57 -12.16 4.17
N ASP A 133 3.77 -12.74 2.99
CA ASP A 133 5.10 -13.17 2.57
C ASP A 133 5.92 -11.93 2.19
N ALA A 134 7.04 -11.73 2.90
CA ALA A 134 8.01 -10.69 2.61
C ALA A 134 9.22 -11.33 1.89
N PRO A 135 9.19 -11.47 0.55
CA PRO A 135 10.33 -11.98 -0.18
C PRO A 135 11.53 -11.05 0.05
N ASN A 136 12.70 -11.62 0.36
CA ASN A 136 13.94 -10.91 0.66
C ASN A 136 14.01 -10.19 2.04
N TRP A 137 13.21 -10.64 3.01
CA TRP A 137 13.31 -10.22 4.40
C TRP A 137 13.76 -11.40 5.29
N PRO A 138 14.67 -11.21 6.27
CA PRO A 138 15.37 -9.97 6.62
C PRO A 138 16.49 -9.63 5.61
N PRO A 139 16.60 -8.40 5.12
CA PRO A 139 17.69 -7.99 4.24
C PRO A 139 19.04 -7.99 4.97
N GLU A 140 20.12 -8.27 4.24
CA GLU A 140 21.48 -8.08 4.75
C GLU A 140 21.67 -6.61 5.18
N HIS A 141 22.19 -6.37 6.39
CA HIS A 141 22.40 -5.04 6.99
C HIS A 141 21.13 -4.23 7.32
N ILE A 142 20.13 -4.85 7.95
CA ILE A 142 18.87 -4.19 8.36
C ILE A 142 19.09 -2.92 9.21
N ASP A 143 20.10 -2.91 10.08
CA ASP A 143 20.41 -1.77 10.95
C ASP A 143 20.98 -0.57 10.18
N GLU A 144 21.73 -0.80 9.10
CA GLU A 144 22.24 0.28 8.24
C GLU A 144 21.13 0.84 7.34
N LEU A 145 20.21 -0.02 6.88
CA LEU A 145 19.05 0.38 6.08
C LEU A 145 18.06 1.20 6.91
N ALA A 146 17.76 0.76 8.14
CA ALA A 146 16.90 1.50 9.06
C ALA A 146 17.49 2.88 9.38
N LYS A 147 18.81 2.95 9.64
CA LYS A 147 19.50 4.21 9.92
C LYS A 147 19.52 5.17 8.72
N LYS A 148 19.74 4.66 7.51
CA LYS A 148 19.66 5.47 6.28
C LYS A 148 18.25 6.00 6.01
N PHE A 149 17.22 5.25 6.40
CA PHE A 149 15.82 5.66 6.25
C PHE A 149 15.46 6.75 7.28
N GLU A 150 15.92 6.62 8.52
CA GLU A 150 15.80 7.67 9.55
C GLU A 150 16.54 8.96 9.17
N ASP A 151 17.74 8.86 8.58
CA ASP A 151 18.54 10.03 8.16
C ASP A 151 17.97 10.77 6.93
N GLN A 152 17.04 10.16 6.17
CA GLN A 152 16.42 10.75 4.97
C GLN A 152 15.03 11.38 5.22
N MET A 153 14.48 11.26 6.43
CA MET A 153 13.18 11.84 6.82
C MET A 153 13.37 13.14 7.62
#